data_AF-A0A7K8QUS7-F1
#
_entry.id   AF-A0A7K8QUS7-F1
#
_cell.length_a   1.000
_cell.length_b   1.000
_cell.length_c   1.000
_cell.angle_alpha   90.00
_cell.angle_beta   90.00
_cell.angle_gamma   90.00
#
_symmetry.space_group_name_H-M   'P 1'
#
loop_
_entity.id
_entity.type
_entity.pdbx_description
1 polymer ?
#
loop_
_entity_poly.entity_id
_entity_poly.type
_entity_poly.pdbx_seq_one_letter_code
_entity_poly.pdbx_strand_id
1 'polypeptide(L)'
;QSESLVVCDVAEDLVEKLRKFRFRKETSNAAIIMKIDKDKQLVVLDEEHEGISPDELKDELPERQPRYPSQKTFIVYSYKYQHEDGRVSYPLCFIFSSPVGCKPEQQMMYAGSKNKLVQTAELTKV
;
A
#
# COMPACT_ATOMS: atom_id res chain seq x y z
N GLN A 1 -20.74 12.84 19.51
CA GLN A 1 -19.87 13.74 18.71
C GLN A 1 -19.66 13.07 17.36
N SER A 2 -19.94 13.76 16.26
CA SER A 2 -19.75 13.22 14.92
C SER A 2 -18.24 13.18 14.67
N GLU A 3 -17.62 12.00 14.74
CA GLU A 3 -16.22 11.84 14.32
C GLU A 3 -16.16 12.09 12.83
N SER A 4 -15.66 13.27 12.45
CA SER A 4 -15.36 13.61 11.07
C SER A 4 -14.38 12.58 10.51
N LEU A 5 -14.77 11.90 9.43
CA LEU A 5 -13.87 11.05 8.65
C LEU A 5 -12.71 11.92 8.14
N VAL A 6 -11.55 11.83 8.78
CA VAL A 6 -10.33 12.47 8.31
C VAL A 6 -9.83 11.66 7.10
N VAL A 7 -10.08 12.20 5.90
CA VAL A 7 -9.51 11.70 4.66
C VAL A 7 -8.16 12.37 4.46
N CYS A 8 -7.09 11.59 4.40
CA CYS A 8 -5.74 12.09 4.19
C CYS A 8 -5.46 12.29 2.69
N ASP A 9 -4.70 13.34 2.37
CA ASP A 9 -4.16 13.58 1.04
C ASP A 9 -2.98 12.64 0.76
N VAL A 10 -2.64 12.43 -0.53
CA VAL A 10 -1.48 11.64 -0.93
C VAL A 10 -0.32 12.60 -1.16
N ALA A 11 0.84 12.34 -0.56
CA ALA A 11 2.01 13.18 -0.74
C ALA A 11 2.45 13.18 -2.23
N GLU A 12 2.82 14.36 -2.76
CA GLU A 12 3.12 14.51 -4.19
C GLU A 12 4.30 13.64 -4.65
N ASP A 13 5.32 13.53 -3.81
CA ASP A 13 6.48 12.65 -4.01
C ASP A 13 6.07 11.16 -4.10
N LEU A 14 5.10 10.74 -3.29
CA LEU A 14 4.51 9.41 -3.35
C LEU A 14 3.72 9.21 -4.65
N VAL A 15 2.96 10.20 -5.12
CA VAL A 15 2.24 10.12 -6.40
C VAL A 15 3.20 9.95 -7.56
N GLU A 16 4.30 10.70 -7.59
CA GLU A 16 5.34 10.56 -8.61
C GLU A 16 5.97 9.16 -8.57
N LYS A 17 6.25 8.62 -7.38
CA LYS A 17 6.78 7.27 -7.20
C LYS A 17 5.81 6.21 -7.69
N LEU A 18 4.54 6.28 -7.31
CA LEU A 18 3.51 5.33 -7.77
C LEU A 18 3.34 5.37 -9.29
N ARG A 19 3.42 6.56 -9.89
CA ARG A 19 3.40 6.71 -11.35
C ARG A 19 4.62 6.05 -12.00
N LYS A 20 5.84 6.29 -11.48
CA LYS A 20 7.06 5.63 -11.96
C LYS A 20 6.98 4.11 -11.80
N PHE A 21 6.49 3.64 -10.65
CA PHE A 21 6.31 2.23 -10.34
C PHE A 21 5.32 1.54 -11.29
N ARG A 22 4.25 2.25 -11.68
CA ARG A 22 3.28 1.73 -12.64
C ARG A 22 3.85 1.53 -14.04
N PHE A 23 4.75 2.41 -14.46
CA PHE A 23 5.40 2.35 -15.77
C PHE A 23 6.80 1.75 -15.73
N ARG A 24 7.13 1.05 -14.63
CA ARG A 24 8.39 0.34 -14.40
C ARG A 24 8.62 -0.67 -15.53
N LYS A 25 9.87 -0.76 -16.02
CA LYS A 25 10.28 -1.67 -17.12
C LYS A 25 10.99 -2.92 -16.62
N GLU A 26 11.33 -2.92 -15.35
CA GLU A 26 12.08 -3.94 -14.65
C GLU A 26 11.24 -5.21 -14.51
N THR A 27 11.89 -6.36 -14.69
CA THR A 27 11.23 -7.66 -14.75
C THR A 27 11.17 -8.40 -13.42
N SER A 28 11.62 -7.76 -12.34
CA SER A 28 11.61 -8.27 -10.97
C SER A 28 10.31 -7.91 -10.25
N ASN A 29 9.91 -8.73 -9.28
CA ASN A 29 8.88 -8.33 -8.33
C ASN A 29 9.30 -7.07 -7.58
N ALA A 30 8.35 -6.26 -7.14
CA ALA A 30 8.64 -5.10 -6.31
C ALA A 30 7.42 -4.73 -5.47
N ALA A 31 7.64 -4.06 -4.34
CA ALA A 31 6.61 -3.60 -3.45
C ALA A 31 6.85 -2.15 -3.02
N ILE A 32 5.79 -1.36 -2.95
CA ILE A 32 5.78 -0.04 -2.30
C ILE A 32 4.86 -0.16 -1.09
N ILE A 33 5.39 0.08 0.10
CA ILE A 33 4.66 0.13 1.36
C ILE A 33 4.42 1.60 1.71
N MET A 34 3.19 1.92 2.06
CA MET A 34 2.72 3.27 2.38
C MET A 34 1.99 3.26 3.72
N LYS A 35 2.14 4.38 4.43
CA LYS A 35 1.46 4.62 5.70
C LYS A 35 0.84 6.01 5.73
N ILE A 36 -0.09 6.22 6.65
CA ILE A 36 -0.62 7.53 6.96
C ILE A 36 0.22 8.14 8.08
N ASP A 37 0.88 9.26 7.77
CA ASP A 37 1.46 10.17 8.75
C ASP A 37 0.32 10.94 9.41
N LYS A 38 0.05 10.66 10.69
CA LYS A 38 -1.06 11.27 11.43
C LYS A 38 -0.84 12.74 11.72
N ASP A 39 0.41 13.15 11.90
CA ASP A 39 0.76 14.53 12.25
C ASP A 39 0.57 15.42 11.02
N LYS A 40 0.89 14.90 9.84
CA LYS A 40 0.70 15.60 8.56
C LYS A 40 -0.65 15.33 7.89
N GLN A 41 -1.38 14.32 8.35
CA GLN A 41 -2.59 13.81 7.69
C GLN A 41 -2.36 13.49 6.20
N LEU A 42 -1.21 12.89 5.89
CA LEU A 42 -0.79 12.55 4.53
C LEU A 42 -0.45 11.06 4.42
N VAL A 43 -0.81 10.46 3.28
CA VAL A 43 -0.27 9.16 2.86
C VAL A 43 1.15 9.40 2.34
N VAL A 44 2.12 8.77 2.99
CA VAL A 44 3.54 8.90 2.69
C VAL A 44 4.13 7.53 2.36
N LEU A 45 5.24 7.52 1.62
CA LEU A 45 6.05 6.33 1.45
C LEU A 45 6.60 5.89 2.81
N ASP A 46 6.48 4.60 3.10
CA ASP A 46 7.14 3.98 4.25
C ASP A 46 8.42 3.29 3.77
N GLU A 47 8.25 2.30 2.89
CA GLU A 47 9.34 1.46 2.38
C GLU A 47 9.13 1.11 0.91
N GLU A 48 10.22 0.86 0.20
CA GLU A 48 10.24 0.43 -1.19
C GLU A 48 11.19 -0.75 -1.32
N HIS A 49 10.68 -1.85 -1.86
CA HIS A 49 11.39 -3.12 -1.98
C HIS A 49 11.49 -3.54 -3.44
N GLU A 50 12.70 -3.89 -3.89
CA GLU A 50 12.94 -4.45 -5.22
C GLU A 50 13.37 -5.91 -5.12
N GLY A 51 12.81 -6.77 -5.97
CA GLY A 51 13.14 -8.20 -5.99
C GLY A 51 12.51 -9.02 -4.86
N ILE A 52 11.58 -8.46 -4.09
CA ILE A 52 10.94 -9.13 -2.96
C ILE A 52 9.92 -10.19 -3.39
N SER A 53 9.93 -11.35 -2.74
CA SER A 53 8.92 -12.39 -2.91
C SER A 53 7.66 -12.11 -2.07
N PRO A 54 6.50 -12.71 -2.38
CA PRO A 54 5.28 -12.54 -1.58
C PRO A 54 5.44 -12.98 -0.12
N ASP A 55 6.26 -14.01 0.13
CA ASP A 55 6.53 -14.53 1.47
C ASP A 55 7.41 -13.56 2.28
N GLU A 56 8.50 -13.06 1.67
CA GLU A 56 9.33 -12.02 2.31
C GLU A 56 8.53 -10.75 2.55
N LEU A 57 7.68 -10.33 1.59
CA LEU A 57 6.82 -9.16 1.77
C LEU A 57 5.89 -9.33 2.97
N LYS A 58 5.39 -10.54 3.23
CA LYS A 58 4.55 -10.82 4.39
C LYS A 58 5.35 -10.66 5.69
N ASP A 59 6.61 -11.10 5.71
CA ASP A 59 7.47 -11.00 6.89
C ASP A 59 7.92 -9.56 7.18
N GLU A 60 8.04 -8.70 6.15
CA GLU A 60 8.28 -7.27 6.30
C GLU A 60 7.05 -6.52 6.87
N LEU A 61 5.85 -7.08 6.72
CA LEU A 61 4.67 -6.45 7.31
C LEU A 61 4.69 -6.58 8.83
N PRO A 62 4.32 -5.52 9.57
CA PRO A 62 4.32 -5.56 11.02
C PRO A 62 3.31 -6.60 11.53
N GLU A 63 3.78 -7.81 11.81
CA GLU A 63 2.99 -8.84 12.48
C GLU A 63 2.72 -8.43 13.94
N ARG A 64 1.54 -8.81 14.43
CA ARG A 64 1.00 -8.53 15.76
C ARG A 64 2.07 -8.65 16.86
N GLN A 65 2.66 -7.53 17.26
CA GLN A 65 3.35 -7.47 18.54
C GLN A 65 2.31 -7.24 19.64
N PRO A 66 2.23 -8.09 20.68
CA PRO A 66 1.20 -7.97 21.73
C PRO A 66 1.27 -6.66 22.53
N ARG A 67 2.37 -5.89 22.42
CA ARG A 67 2.58 -4.60 23.09
C ARG A 67 2.38 -3.37 22.20
N TYR A 68 2.30 -3.52 20.88
CA TYR A 68 2.11 -2.42 19.95
C TYR A 68 0.88 -2.67 19.08
N PRO A 69 -0.03 -1.69 18.94
CA PRO A 69 -1.16 -1.85 18.03
C PRO A 69 -0.63 -2.11 16.63
N SER A 70 -1.10 -3.19 16.01
CA SER A 70 -0.76 -3.53 14.64
C SER A 70 -1.03 -2.31 13.75
N GLN A 71 -0.05 -1.93 12.92
CA GLN A 71 -0.21 -0.76 12.06
C GLN A 71 -0.91 -1.18 10.77
N LYS A 72 -1.81 -0.32 10.30
CA LYS A 72 -2.41 -0.48 8.97
C LYS A 72 -1.41 0.04 7.95
N THR A 73 -1.29 -0.65 6.83
CA THR A 73 -0.42 -0.23 5.73
C THR A 73 -1.14 -0.45 4.41
N PHE A 74 -0.85 0.42 3.45
CA PHE A 74 -1.24 0.22 2.06
C PHE A 74 -0.01 -0.28 1.30
N ILE A 75 -0.20 -1.24 0.43
CA ILE A 75 0.89 -1.86 -0.31
C ILE A 75 0.50 -1.87 -1.78
N VAL A 76 1.42 -1.51 -2.65
CA VAL A 76 1.32 -1.73 -4.09
C VAL A 76 2.38 -2.74 -4.47
N TYR A 77 1.95 -3.92 -4.93
CA TYR A 77 2.83 -5.01 -5.27
C TYR A 77 2.78 -5.28 -6.79
N SER A 78 3.94 -5.25 -7.43
CA SER A 78 4.12 -5.67 -8.82
C SER A 78 4.62 -7.11 -8.81
N TYR A 79 3.78 -8.02 -9.30
CA TYR A 79 4.10 -9.44 -9.35
C TYR A 79 4.42 -9.89 -10.77
N LYS A 80 5.53 -10.58 -10.97
CA LYS A 80 5.83 -11.25 -12.23
C LYS A 80 4.92 -12.48 -12.39
N TYR A 81 3.86 -12.33 -13.16
CA TYR A 81 2.93 -13.41 -13.48
C TYR A 81 3.27 -14.02 -14.84
N GLN A 82 3.68 -15.29 -14.84
CA GLN A 82 3.88 -16.08 -16.06
C GLN A 82 2.59 -16.83 -16.39
N HIS A 83 2.01 -16.53 -17.54
CA HIS A 83 0.81 -17.17 -18.06
C HIS A 83 1.14 -18.54 -18.65
N GLU A 84 0.14 -19.42 -18.69
CA GLU A 84 0.27 -20.77 -19.26
C GLU A 84 0.61 -20.75 -20.76
N ASP A 85 0.25 -19.67 -21.47
CA ASP A 85 0.57 -19.46 -22.90
C ASP A 85 2.02 -18.97 -23.14
N GLY A 86 2.83 -18.84 -22.09
CA GLY A 86 4.22 -18.39 -22.14
C GLY A 86 4.41 -16.87 -22.05
N ARG A 87 3.33 -16.07 -22.03
CA ARG A 87 3.43 -14.61 -21.83
C ARG A 87 3.80 -14.30 -20.39
N VAL A 88 4.54 -13.21 -20.19
CA VAL A 88 4.82 -12.66 -18.86
C VAL A 88 4.11 -11.33 -18.73
N SER A 89 3.40 -11.14 -17.62
CA SER A 89 2.74 -9.89 -17.27
C SER A 89 3.16 -9.44 -15.88
N TYR A 90 3.02 -8.15 -15.62
CA TYR A 90 3.36 -7.52 -14.34
C TYR A 90 2.13 -6.83 -13.78
N PRO A 91 1.09 -7.58 -13.35
CA PRO A 91 -0.06 -6.98 -12.68
C PRO A 91 0.38 -6.21 -11.44
N LEU A 92 -0.11 -4.97 -11.33
CA LEU A 92 -0.05 -4.18 -10.11
C LEU A 92 -1.26 -4.55 -9.25
N CYS A 93 -1.00 -4.97 -8.03
CA CYS A 93 -1.99 -5.31 -7.04
C CYS A 93 -1.93 -4.30 -5.90
N PHE A 94 -3.08 -3.70 -5.58
CA PHE A 94 -3.23 -2.95 -4.35
C PHE A 94 -3.62 -3.90 -3.21
N ILE A 95 -2.86 -3.90 -2.13
CA ILE A 95 -3.11 -4.72 -0.95
C ILE A 95 -3.29 -3.77 0.24
N PHE A 96 -4.45 -3.87 0.90
CA PHE A 96 -4.70 -3.14 2.14
C PHE A 96 -4.55 -4.07 3.34
N SER A 97 -3.47 -3.90 4.09
CA SER A 97 -3.23 -4.65 5.32
C SER A 97 -3.93 -3.95 6.49
N SER A 98 -4.96 -4.61 7.03
CA SER A 98 -5.75 -4.12 8.18
C SER A 98 -5.86 -5.19 9.26
N PRO A 99 -4.79 -5.45 10.03
CA PRO A 99 -4.80 -6.43 11.11
C PRO A 99 -5.84 -6.10 12.19
N VAL A 100 -6.42 -7.16 12.77
CA VAL A 100 -7.39 -7.09 13.87
C VAL A 100 -6.73 -6.63 15.17
N GLY A 101 -7.18 -5.48 15.70
CA GLY A 101 -6.62 -4.84 16.90
C GLY A 101 -6.22 -3.36 16.72
N CYS A 102 -6.40 -2.80 15.51
CA CYS A 102 -6.20 -1.37 15.27
C CYS A 102 -7.24 -0.51 15.98
N LYS A 103 -6.87 0.71 16.37
CA LYS A 103 -7.83 1.68 16.94
C LYS A 103 -8.92 2.03 15.91
N PRO A 104 -10.21 2.17 16.31
CA PRO A 104 -11.30 2.56 15.41
C PRO A 104 -11.01 3.82 14.59
N GLU A 105 -10.42 4.85 15.21
CA GLU A 105 -9.98 6.08 14.53
C GLU A 105 -9.01 5.80 13.36
N GLN A 106 -8.00 4.97 13.58
CA GLN A 106 -7.07 4.56 12.52
C GLN A 106 -7.78 3.76 11.43
N GLN A 107 -8.75 2.93 11.81
CA GLN A 107 -9.53 2.17 10.83
C GLN A 107 -10.33 3.07 9.91
N MET A 108 -10.97 4.10 10.47
CA MET A 108 -11.73 5.07 9.69
C MET A 108 -10.84 5.93 8.80
N MET A 109 -9.70 6.41 9.32
CA MET A 109 -8.74 7.22 8.55
C MET A 109 -8.18 6.47 7.34
N TYR A 110 -7.76 5.21 7.53
CA TYR A 110 -7.29 4.37 6.42
C TYR A 110 -8.43 4.02 5.45
N ALA A 111 -9.62 3.67 5.95
CA ALA A 111 -10.75 3.36 5.08
C ALA A 111 -11.19 4.57 4.22
N GLY A 112 -11.23 5.76 4.80
CA GLY A 112 -11.57 7.01 4.10
C GLY A 112 -10.50 7.42 3.07
N SER A 113 -9.23 7.22 3.40
CA SER A 113 -8.10 7.58 2.52
C SER A 113 -7.86 6.56 1.39
N LYS A 114 -8.30 5.31 1.56
CA LYS A 114 -8.12 4.23 0.57
C LYS A 114 -8.63 4.62 -0.82
N ASN A 115 -9.85 5.14 -0.91
CA ASN A 115 -10.48 5.46 -2.20
C ASN A 115 -9.72 6.58 -2.92
N LYS A 116 -9.25 7.58 -2.17
CA LYS A 116 -8.44 8.68 -2.71
C LYS A 116 -7.10 8.17 -3.23
N LEU A 117 -6.42 7.33 -2.45
CA LEU A 117 -5.16 6.72 -2.86
C LEU A 117 -5.30 5.89 -4.15
N VAL A 118 -6.32 5.03 -4.22
CA VAL A 118 -6.59 4.21 -5.41
C VAL A 118 -6.87 5.06 -6.65
N GLN A 119 -7.65 6.13 -6.50
CA GLN A 119 -7.96 7.07 -7.59
C GLN A 119 -6.71 7.83 -8.06
N THR A 120 -5.94 8.38 -7.12
CA THR A 120 -4.72 9.14 -7.43
C THR A 120 -3.63 8.25 -8.05
N ALA A 121 -3.52 7.00 -7.61
CA ALA A 121 -2.56 6.05 -8.14
C ALA A 121 -3.04 5.35 -9.42
N GLU A 122 -4.27 5.61 -9.87
CA GLU A 122 -4.91 4.98 -11.04
C GLU A 122 -4.78 3.44 -11.03
N LEU A 123 -4.91 2.83 -9.84
CA LEU A 123 -4.78 1.39 -9.67
C LEU A 123 -6.05 0.70 -10.16
N THR A 124 -5.92 -0.10 -11.22
CA THR A 124 -7.06 -0.74 -11.90
C THR A 124 -7.50 -2.06 -11.28
N LYS A 125 -6.67 -2.67 -10.43
CA LYS A 125 -6.99 -3.89 -9.67
C LYS A 125 -6.91 -3.58 -8.17
N VAL A 126 -8.10 -3.53 -7.55
CA VAL A 126 -8.34 -3.23 -6.14
C VAL A 126 -8.98 -4.44 -5.48
#